data_AF-A0A1V4UA35-F1
#
_entry.id   AF-A0A1V4UA35-F1
#
_cell.length_a   1.000
_cell.length_b   1.000
_cell.length_c   1.000
_cell.angle_alpha   90.00
_cell.angle_beta   90.00
_cell.angle_gamma   90.00
#
_symmetry.space_group_name_H-M   'P 1'
#
loop_
_entity.id
_entity.type
_entity.pdbx_description
1 polymer ?
#
loop_
_entity_poly.entity_id
_entity_poly.type
_entity_poly.pdbx_seq_one_letter_code
_entity_poly.pdbx_strand_id
1 'polypeptide(L)'
;MLMSRYHVLILGVALVCLMAVFMAGCTQSPGGDGGPTPTPTAPVAPSQSFDQESDGKQVTASLGSSFSLKLAENPTTGYSWNLSHSAGLALQKDEFLPPSTQLVGAGGTHLWVFEAEEKGNQSVHGEYRRPWVPAGTVVYQDLEGGFYGIAGDDGRDYLPLNLDAQFRVDGLRVAFESEPAGDVATIYMWGTPVNLTYIEALQTYDLHVMVT
;
A
#
# COMPACT_ATOMS: atom_id res chain seq x y z
N MET A 1 32.65 -46.68 12.19
CA MET A 1 32.29 -47.96 11.51
C MET A 1 31.02 -47.66 10.72
N LEU A 2 31.05 -47.43 9.41
CA LEU A 2 31.31 -48.41 8.35
C LEU A 2 31.86 -47.69 7.09
N MET A 3 33.10 -48.06 6.72
CA MET A 3 33.77 -48.07 5.39
C MET A 3 32.97 -47.51 4.19
N SER A 4 33.38 -46.51 3.40
CA SER A 4 34.66 -46.28 2.69
C SER A 4 35.19 -47.50 1.95
N ARG A 5 34.64 -47.85 0.76
CA ARG A 5 35.25 -48.72 -0.29
C ARG A 5 34.50 -48.65 -1.66
N TYR A 6 34.56 -47.56 -2.42
CA TYR A 6 34.16 -47.57 -3.85
C TYR A 6 35.07 -46.71 -4.75
N HIS A 7 36.29 -46.46 -4.29
CA HIS A 7 37.38 -46.04 -5.16
C HIS A 7 38.26 -47.27 -5.35
N VAL A 8 38.66 -47.53 -6.60
CA VAL A 8 39.45 -48.70 -7.02
C VAL A 8 38.60 -49.95 -7.32
N LEU A 9 37.92 -49.96 -8.47
CA LEU A 9 37.81 -51.17 -9.30
C LEU A 9 37.50 -50.75 -10.76
N ILE A 10 38.53 -50.92 -11.60
CA ILE A 10 38.45 -51.32 -13.02
C ILE A 10 38.19 -50.16 -14.00
N LEU A 11 39.16 -49.24 -14.16
CA LEU A 11 40.05 -49.26 -15.34
C LEU A 11 40.38 -50.68 -15.85
N GLY A 12 40.02 -50.97 -17.10
CA GLY A 12 40.68 -52.05 -17.85
C GLY A 12 39.79 -52.96 -18.68
N VAL A 13 39.00 -52.44 -19.63
CA VAL A 13 38.70 -53.17 -20.88
C VAL A 13 38.64 -52.15 -22.02
N ALA A 14 39.81 -51.85 -22.58
CA ALA A 14 39.93 -51.29 -23.91
C ALA A 14 40.04 -52.45 -24.91
N LEU A 15 39.61 -52.18 -26.14
CA LEU A 15 40.05 -52.79 -27.40
C LEU A 15 39.13 -53.84 -28.06
N VAL A 16 38.79 -53.52 -29.33
CA VAL A 16 38.41 -54.39 -30.46
C VAL A 16 36.92 -54.67 -30.69
N CYS A 17 36.27 -53.82 -31.50
CA CYS A 17 35.50 -54.25 -32.68
C CYS A 17 35.48 -53.11 -33.71
N LEU A 18 36.24 -53.32 -34.78
CA LEU A 18 36.55 -52.39 -35.86
C LEU A 18 35.72 -52.76 -37.11
N MET A 19 35.11 -51.75 -37.76
CA MET A 19 34.55 -51.72 -39.15
C MET A 19 33.25 -52.51 -39.42
N ALA A 20 32.29 -52.10 -40.25
CA ALA A 20 31.99 -50.88 -41.01
C ALA A 20 30.58 -51.05 -41.63
N VAL A 21 29.72 -50.03 -41.66
CA VAL A 21 28.70 -49.84 -42.73
C VAL A 21 28.46 -48.34 -42.96
N PHE A 22 28.48 -47.96 -44.23
CA PHE A 22 28.42 -46.61 -44.79
C PHE A 22 26.99 -46.01 -44.87
N MET A 23 26.96 -44.67 -44.82
CA MET A 23 26.04 -43.69 -45.44
C MET A 23 24.53 -43.71 -45.17
N ALA A 24 24.06 -42.62 -44.56
CA ALA A 24 23.18 -41.66 -45.24
C ALA A 24 23.36 -40.28 -44.57
N GLY A 25 23.72 -39.27 -45.35
CA GLY A 25 23.76 -37.89 -44.88
C GLY A 25 22.36 -37.27 -44.89
N CYS A 26 22.12 -36.37 -43.93
CA CYS A 26 21.39 -35.13 -44.16
C CYS A 26 21.94 -34.07 -43.19
N THR A 27 22.20 -32.90 -43.77
CA THR A 27 22.68 -31.65 -43.19
C THR A 27 21.70 -31.08 -42.14
N GLN A 28 22.19 -30.55 -41.02
CA GLN A 28 21.38 -29.70 -40.13
C GLN A 28 21.99 -28.28 -40.07
N SER A 29 21.11 -27.32 -40.39
CA SER A 29 21.36 -25.89 -40.52
C SER A 29 21.67 -25.23 -39.17
N PRO A 30 22.41 -24.09 -39.12
CA PRO A 30 22.54 -23.32 -37.89
C PRO A 30 21.26 -22.49 -37.68
N GLY A 31 20.36 -22.99 -36.83
CA GLY A 31 19.17 -22.28 -36.38
C GLY A 31 19.48 -21.52 -35.09
N GLY A 32 19.70 -20.22 -35.21
CA GLY A 32 19.70 -19.31 -34.07
C GLY A 32 18.27 -19.05 -33.62
N ASP A 33 17.87 -19.61 -32.49
CA ASP A 33 16.68 -19.14 -31.76
C ASP A 33 17.10 -18.03 -30.81
N GLY A 34 17.37 -16.86 -31.39
CA GLY A 34 17.35 -15.59 -30.68
C GLY A 34 15.91 -15.21 -30.35
N GLY A 35 15.31 -15.91 -29.38
CA GLY A 35 14.13 -15.38 -28.72
C GLY A 35 14.51 -14.04 -28.06
N PRO A 36 13.68 -12.98 -28.15
CA PRO A 36 13.96 -11.77 -27.40
C PRO A 36 13.93 -12.15 -25.92
N THR A 37 15.10 -12.19 -25.30
CA THR A 37 15.23 -11.99 -23.86
C THR A 37 14.33 -10.81 -23.52
N PRO A 38 13.39 -10.90 -22.56
CA PRO A 38 12.67 -9.71 -22.12
C PRO A 38 13.74 -8.73 -21.66
N THR A 39 13.91 -7.66 -22.44
CA THR A 39 14.75 -6.53 -22.08
C THR A 39 14.35 -6.14 -20.67
N PRO A 40 15.29 -5.96 -19.72
CA PRO A 40 14.96 -5.35 -18.45
C PRO A 40 14.24 -4.04 -18.76
N THR A 41 12.93 -3.98 -18.50
CA THR A 41 12.13 -2.78 -18.68
C THR A 41 12.83 -1.69 -17.87
N ALA A 42 13.46 -0.74 -18.56
CA ALA A 42 14.05 0.42 -17.91
C ALA A 42 12.93 1.07 -17.06
N PRO A 43 13.23 1.57 -15.84
CA PRO A 43 12.22 2.24 -15.02
C PRO A 43 11.56 3.33 -15.86
N VAL A 44 10.29 3.11 -16.23
CA VAL A 44 9.53 4.08 -16.99
C VAL A 44 9.32 5.26 -16.05
N ALA A 45 9.93 6.41 -16.38
CA ALA A 45 9.70 7.62 -15.61
C ALA A 45 8.18 7.92 -15.57
N PRO A 46 7.61 8.34 -14.42
CA PRO A 46 6.18 8.57 -14.32
C PRO A 46 5.72 9.59 -15.37
N SER A 47 4.69 9.26 -16.15
CA SER A 47 4.16 10.14 -17.19
C SER A 47 3.38 11.33 -16.61
N GLN A 48 2.92 11.22 -15.37
CA GLN A 48 2.14 12.22 -14.66
C GLN A 48 2.57 12.30 -13.19
N SER A 49 2.31 13.46 -12.56
CA SER A 49 2.54 13.70 -11.13
C SER A 49 1.33 14.41 -10.57
N PHE A 50 0.83 13.92 -9.45
CA PHE A 50 -0.25 14.51 -8.66
C PHE A 50 0.29 14.93 -7.29
N ASP A 51 -0.40 15.88 -6.67
CA ASP A 51 -0.03 16.49 -5.39
C ASP A 51 -1.28 16.86 -4.57
N GLN A 52 -1.11 17.68 -3.53
CA GLN A 52 -2.21 18.12 -2.67
C GLN A 52 -3.32 18.85 -3.44
N GLU A 53 -3.00 19.55 -4.54
CA GLU A 53 -4.02 20.25 -5.32
C GLU A 53 -4.92 19.28 -6.09
N SER A 54 -4.54 18.01 -6.18
CA SER A 54 -5.33 16.95 -6.83
C SER A 54 -6.34 16.28 -5.91
N ASP A 55 -6.42 16.68 -4.64
CA ASP A 55 -7.35 16.14 -3.66
C ASP A 55 -8.82 16.29 -4.10
N GLY A 56 -9.59 15.20 -3.94
CA GLY A 56 -10.97 15.04 -4.37
C GLY A 56 -11.20 15.03 -5.89
N LYS A 57 -10.14 15.10 -6.72
CA LYS A 57 -10.28 15.19 -8.18
C LYS A 57 -10.33 13.81 -8.83
N GLN A 58 -10.95 13.78 -10.01
CA GLN A 58 -10.82 12.68 -10.95
C GLN A 58 -9.74 13.01 -11.98
N VAL A 59 -8.80 12.08 -12.17
CA VAL A 59 -7.69 12.17 -13.12
C VAL A 59 -7.71 10.96 -14.05
N THR A 60 -7.01 11.04 -15.18
CA THR A 60 -6.91 9.93 -16.14
C THR A 60 -5.48 9.41 -16.20
N ALA A 61 -5.35 8.08 -16.24
CA ALA A 61 -4.10 7.37 -16.51
C ALA A 61 -4.30 6.35 -17.63
N SER A 62 -3.25 6.05 -18.40
CA SER A 62 -3.29 4.99 -19.41
C SER A 62 -2.92 3.65 -18.78
N LEU A 63 -3.59 2.57 -19.21
CA LEU A 63 -3.21 1.21 -18.82
C LEU A 63 -1.73 0.93 -19.16
N GLY A 64 -0.98 0.38 -18.21
CA GLY A 64 0.44 0.06 -18.30
C GLY A 64 1.38 1.26 -18.12
N SER A 65 0.85 2.46 -17.87
CA SER A 65 1.66 3.65 -17.58
C SER A 65 1.81 3.85 -16.08
N SER A 66 2.92 4.49 -15.69
CA SER A 66 3.15 4.91 -14.31
C SER A 66 2.81 6.37 -14.07
N PHE A 67 2.26 6.70 -12.90
CA PHE A 67 2.11 8.07 -12.40
C PHE A 67 2.67 8.17 -10.98
N SER A 68 2.95 9.40 -10.54
CA SER A 68 3.43 9.67 -9.20
C SER A 68 2.43 10.49 -8.38
N LEU A 69 2.42 10.26 -7.08
CA LEU A 69 1.70 11.04 -6.09
C LEU A 69 2.72 11.61 -5.09
N LYS A 70 2.66 12.91 -4.83
CA LYS A 70 3.57 13.61 -3.94
C LYS A 70 2.80 14.42 -2.91
N LEU A 71 2.88 14.04 -1.64
CA LEU A 71 2.21 14.77 -0.56
C LEU A 71 3.23 15.30 0.42
N ALA A 72 3.03 16.52 0.93
CA ALA A 72 3.87 17.04 2.01
C ALA A 72 3.71 16.17 3.24
N GLU A 73 4.82 15.87 3.90
CA GLU A 73 4.87 15.03 5.08
C GLU A 73 5.97 15.55 6.01
N ASN A 74 5.70 15.59 7.31
CA ASN A 74 6.69 15.94 8.31
C ASN A 74 6.84 14.82 9.34
N PRO A 75 7.70 13.81 9.09
CA PRO A 75 7.88 12.68 9.99
C PRO A 75 8.40 13.09 11.38
N THR A 76 9.00 14.27 11.52
CA THR A 76 9.55 14.76 12.80
C THR A 76 8.47 15.06 13.84
N THR A 77 7.20 15.21 13.44
CA THR A 77 6.05 15.38 14.34
C THR A 77 5.40 14.04 14.74
N GLY A 78 5.88 12.94 14.17
CA GLY A 78 5.30 11.60 14.31
C GLY A 78 4.13 11.32 13.36
N TYR A 79 3.76 12.27 12.50
CA TYR A 79 2.71 12.08 11.49
C TYR A 79 3.29 11.50 10.20
N SER A 80 2.50 10.64 9.56
CA SER A 80 2.76 10.06 8.25
C SER A 80 1.46 9.85 7.50
N TRP A 81 1.52 9.79 6.17
CA TRP A 81 0.39 9.35 5.37
C TRP A 81 0.17 7.84 5.50
N ASN A 82 -0.99 7.46 6.04
CA ASN A 82 -1.50 6.09 5.96
C ASN A 82 -2.29 5.97 4.65
N LEU A 83 -1.68 5.34 3.65
CA LEU A 83 -2.22 5.29 2.29
C LEU A 83 -2.77 3.91 1.96
N SER A 84 -3.93 3.89 1.32
CA SER A 84 -4.55 2.72 0.72
C SER A 84 -4.90 3.00 -0.74
N HIS A 85 -4.93 1.98 -1.57
CA HIS A 85 -5.25 2.12 -2.98
C HIS A 85 -6.01 0.90 -3.50
N SER A 86 -6.71 1.07 -4.62
CA SER A 86 -7.41 -0.03 -5.29
C SER A 86 -6.41 -1.01 -5.92
N ALA A 87 -6.85 -2.27 -6.09
CA ALA A 87 -6.01 -3.35 -6.57
C ALA A 87 -5.49 -3.16 -8.01
N GLY A 88 -6.19 -2.38 -8.84
CA GLY A 88 -5.77 -2.08 -10.20
C GLY A 88 -4.63 -1.05 -10.32
N LEU A 89 -4.08 -0.60 -9.19
CA LEU A 89 -2.88 0.23 -9.12
C LEU A 89 -1.78 -0.54 -8.40
N ALA A 90 -0.70 -0.86 -9.10
CA ALA A 90 0.47 -1.48 -8.50
C ALA A 90 1.43 -0.42 -7.94
N LEU A 91 1.77 -0.53 -6.65
CA LEU A 91 2.73 0.37 -6.02
C LEU A 91 4.16 -0.03 -6.41
N GLN A 92 4.79 0.79 -7.25
CA GLN A 92 6.16 0.59 -7.72
C GLN A 92 7.21 1.23 -6.80
N LYS A 93 6.84 2.32 -6.11
CA LYS A 93 7.74 3.05 -5.21
C LYS A 93 6.98 3.73 -4.09
N ASP A 94 7.57 3.71 -2.89
CA ASP A 94 7.15 4.42 -1.68
C ASP A 94 8.43 4.95 -1.02
N GLU A 95 8.61 6.26 -1.00
CA GLU A 95 9.81 6.90 -0.46
C GLU A 95 9.52 8.29 0.11
N PHE A 96 10.04 8.57 1.30
CA PHE A 96 10.09 9.92 1.84
C PHE A 96 11.30 10.70 1.29
N LEU A 97 11.04 11.81 0.62
CA LEU A 97 12.05 12.76 0.14
C LEU A 97 12.26 13.86 1.19
N PRO A 98 13.44 13.96 1.83
CA PRO A 98 13.72 15.00 2.81
C PRO A 98 13.74 16.40 2.14
N PRO A 99 13.48 17.48 2.90
CA PRO A 99 13.59 18.83 2.36
C PRO A 99 15.02 19.13 1.89
N SER A 100 15.13 20.00 0.89
CA SER A 100 16.45 20.51 0.43
C SER A 100 17.13 21.43 1.44
N THR A 101 16.39 21.90 2.45
CA THR A 101 16.90 22.78 3.51
C THR A 101 17.64 21.98 4.58
N GLN A 102 18.64 22.60 5.22
CA GLN A 102 19.35 22.02 6.37
C GLN A 102 18.67 22.34 7.72
N LEU A 103 17.42 22.79 7.69
CA LEU A 103 16.69 23.14 8.92
C LEU A 103 16.21 21.86 9.61
N VAL A 104 16.62 21.68 10.86
CA VAL A 104 16.16 20.57 11.71
C VAL A 104 14.64 20.69 11.92
N GLY A 105 13.91 19.60 11.68
CA GLY A 105 12.46 19.56 11.83
C GLY A 105 11.66 20.02 10.60
N ALA A 106 12.32 20.45 9.52
CA ALA A 106 11.63 20.79 8.28
C ALA A 106 10.94 19.55 7.68
N GLY A 107 9.68 19.71 7.29
CA GLY A 107 8.93 18.68 6.57
C GLY A 107 9.48 18.48 5.15
N GLY A 108 9.30 17.28 4.62
CA GLY A 108 9.67 16.90 3.26
C GLY A 108 8.44 16.56 2.42
N THR A 109 8.61 15.61 1.51
CA THR A 109 7.55 15.15 0.61
C THR A 109 7.60 13.63 0.54
N HIS A 110 6.47 12.99 0.81
CA HIS A 110 6.32 11.57 0.57
C HIS A 110 5.97 11.34 -0.90
N LEU A 111 6.69 10.45 -1.57
CA LEU A 111 6.53 10.09 -2.97
C LEU A 111 6.04 8.64 -3.10
N TRP A 112 4.90 8.47 -3.77
CA TRP A 112 4.48 7.18 -4.29
C TRP A 112 4.57 7.17 -5.82
N VAL A 113 4.92 6.04 -6.40
CA VAL A 113 4.82 5.78 -7.85
C VAL A 113 3.94 4.57 -8.05
N PHE A 114 2.86 4.74 -8.80
CA PHE A 114 1.92 3.68 -9.14
C PHE A 114 2.04 3.33 -10.63
N GLU A 115 1.83 2.07 -10.97
CA GLU A 115 1.55 1.60 -12.32
C GLU A 115 0.08 1.22 -12.44
N ALA A 116 -0.58 1.65 -13.51
CA ALA A 116 -1.99 1.33 -13.75
C ALA A 116 -2.11 -0.03 -14.43
N GLU A 117 -2.54 -1.07 -13.70
CA GLU A 117 -2.58 -2.45 -14.18
C GLU A 117 -3.98 -2.90 -14.63
N GLU A 118 -5.03 -2.22 -14.19
CA GLU A 118 -6.41 -2.56 -14.56
C GLU A 118 -7.22 -1.34 -15.02
N LYS A 119 -7.94 -1.50 -16.14
CA LYS A 119 -8.87 -0.47 -16.64
C LYS A 119 -10.03 -0.25 -15.68
N GLY A 120 -10.57 0.95 -15.68
CA GLY A 120 -11.74 1.31 -14.88
C GLY A 120 -11.43 2.34 -13.81
N ASN A 121 -12.36 2.48 -12.87
CA ASN A 121 -12.23 3.41 -11.75
C ASN A 121 -11.32 2.82 -10.69
N GLN A 122 -10.17 3.45 -10.51
CA GLN A 122 -9.22 3.17 -9.46
C GLN A 122 -9.21 4.34 -8.46
N SER A 123 -8.67 4.11 -7.27
CA SER A 123 -8.61 5.13 -6.23
C SER A 123 -7.38 5.01 -5.36
N VAL A 124 -6.90 6.15 -4.87
CA VAL A 124 -5.93 6.27 -3.80
C VAL A 124 -6.59 7.07 -2.68
N HIS A 125 -6.52 6.56 -1.45
CA HIS A 125 -7.02 7.23 -0.25
C HIS A 125 -5.88 7.32 0.77
N GLY A 126 -5.65 8.50 1.33
CA GLY A 126 -4.64 8.76 2.34
C GLY A 126 -5.22 9.41 3.59
N GLU A 127 -4.73 9.02 4.76
CA GLU A 127 -5.00 9.68 6.03
C GLU A 127 -3.69 10.17 6.66
N TYR A 128 -3.55 11.47 6.88
CA TYR A 128 -2.37 12.03 7.52
C TYR A 128 -2.52 12.02 9.04
N ARG A 129 -1.88 11.05 9.69
CA ARG A 129 -2.05 10.79 11.13
C ARG A 129 -0.81 10.19 11.77
N ARG A 130 -0.81 10.13 13.09
CA ARG A 130 0.12 9.26 13.83
C ARG A 130 -0.32 7.80 13.67
N PRO A 131 0.49 6.92 13.08
CA PRO A 131 0.03 5.58 12.71
C PRO A 131 -0.33 4.68 13.91
N TRP A 132 0.17 5.00 15.11
CA TRP A 132 -0.15 4.27 16.34
C TRP A 132 -1.43 4.76 17.04
N VAL A 133 -1.98 5.91 16.64
CA VAL A 133 -3.24 6.41 17.23
C VAL A 133 -4.42 5.74 16.50
N PRO A 134 -5.37 5.13 17.24
CA PRO A 134 -6.59 4.58 16.64
C PRO A 134 -7.36 5.65 15.86
N ALA A 135 -8.07 5.21 14.83
CA ALA A 135 -8.94 6.08 14.05
C ALA A 135 -10.33 5.47 13.91
N GLY A 136 -11.26 6.32 13.52
CA GLY A 136 -12.65 5.96 13.36
C GLY A 136 -13.41 7.09 12.67
N THR A 137 -14.69 6.82 12.44
CA THR A 137 -15.61 7.76 11.81
C THR A 137 -16.64 8.19 12.83
N VAL A 138 -16.82 9.50 12.97
CA VAL A 138 -17.94 10.04 13.74
C VAL A 138 -19.24 9.71 13.02
N VAL A 139 -20.18 9.10 13.75
CA VAL A 139 -21.48 8.67 13.21
C VAL A 139 -22.62 9.26 14.03
N TYR A 140 -23.66 9.74 13.36
CA TYR A 140 -24.90 10.13 14.00
C TYR A 140 -25.87 8.94 14.13
N GLN A 141 -26.27 8.64 15.36
CA GLN A 141 -27.19 7.56 15.68
C GLN A 141 -28.56 8.14 16.01
N ASP A 142 -29.55 7.86 15.14
CA ASP A 142 -30.95 8.29 15.32
C ASP A 142 -31.72 7.36 16.29
N LEU A 143 -31.18 7.20 17.49
CA LEU A 143 -31.79 6.46 18.59
C LEU A 143 -32.03 7.41 19.76
N GLU A 144 -33.18 7.26 20.43
CA GLU A 144 -33.48 7.94 21.71
C GLU A 144 -33.24 9.47 21.70
N GLY A 145 -33.58 10.13 20.59
CA GLY A 145 -33.43 11.57 20.42
C GLY A 145 -32.12 12.02 19.77
N GLY A 146 -31.30 11.08 19.31
CA GLY A 146 -30.12 11.37 18.52
C GLY A 146 -28.86 11.56 19.35
N PHE A 147 -27.78 10.88 19.00
CA PHE A 147 -26.46 11.13 19.58
C PHE A 147 -25.34 10.88 18.57
N TYR A 148 -24.15 11.38 18.86
CA TYR A 148 -22.95 11.12 18.06
C TYR A 148 -22.07 10.09 18.74
N GLY A 149 -21.64 9.10 17.97
CA GLY A 149 -20.70 8.05 18.33
C GLY A 149 -19.46 8.07 17.45
N ILE A 150 -18.50 7.19 17.73
CA ILE A 150 -17.36 6.93 16.84
C ILE A 150 -17.37 5.44 16.50
N ALA A 151 -17.55 5.11 15.23
CA ALA A 151 -17.32 3.77 14.70
C ALA A 151 -15.82 3.62 14.43
N GLY A 152 -15.14 2.82 15.24
CA GLY A 152 -13.69 2.61 15.16
C GLY A 152 -13.30 1.72 13.98
N ASP A 153 -12.14 1.99 13.39
CA ASP A 153 -11.55 1.15 12.34
C ASP A 153 -11.18 -0.26 12.86
N ASP A 154 -11.11 -0.43 14.20
CA ASP A 154 -10.95 -1.71 14.87
C ASP A 154 -12.24 -2.55 14.93
N GLY A 155 -13.33 -2.05 14.34
CA GLY A 155 -14.64 -2.69 14.31
C GLY A 155 -15.44 -2.54 15.61
N ARG A 156 -14.99 -1.71 16.56
CA ARG A 156 -15.73 -1.40 17.79
C ARG A 156 -16.43 -0.06 17.67
N ASP A 157 -17.59 0.03 18.28
CA ASP A 157 -18.33 1.28 18.43
C ASP A 157 -18.01 1.92 19.79
N TYR A 158 -17.75 3.22 19.77
CA TYR A 158 -17.40 4.02 20.94
C TYR A 158 -18.45 5.09 21.17
N LEU A 159 -18.93 5.18 22.41
CA LEU A 159 -19.88 6.20 22.87
C LEU A 159 -19.13 7.23 23.72
N PRO A 160 -18.57 8.29 23.10
CA PRO A 160 -17.84 9.32 23.83
C PRO A 160 -18.79 10.20 24.65
N LEU A 161 -18.61 10.20 25.98
CA LEU A 161 -19.43 11.00 26.89
C LEU A 161 -19.06 12.50 26.87
N ASN A 162 -17.92 12.84 26.27
CA ASN A 162 -17.32 14.18 26.23
C ASN A 162 -16.94 14.64 24.80
N LEU A 163 -17.65 14.17 23.77
CA LEU A 163 -17.39 14.60 22.39
C LEU A 163 -17.71 16.09 22.20
N ASP A 164 -16.66 16.87 21.93
CA ASP A 164 -16.74 18.30 21.66
C ASP A 164 -17.62 18.57 20.43
N ALA A 165 -18.40 19.66 20.48
CA ALA A 165 -19.37 19.99 19.43
C ALA A 165 -18.73 20.16 18.04
N GLN A 166 -17.47 20.59 17.96
CA GLN A 166 -16.78 20.76 16.68
C GLN A 166 -16.58 19.45 15.91
N PHE A 167 -16.54 18.31 16.61
CA PHE A 167 -16.38 16.98 16.00
C PHE A 167 -17.71 16.30 15.72
N ARG A 168 -18.87 16.91 16.05
CA ARG A 168 -20.20 16.34 15.83
C ARG A 168 -20.66 16.55 14.38
N VAL A 169 -19.91 15.97 13.46
CA VAL A 169 -20.17 15.99 12.02
C VAL A 169 -20.22 14.54 11.55
N ASP A 170 -21.39 14.13 11.07
CA ASP A 170 -21.58 12.77 10.57
C ASP A 170 -20.62 12.50 9.39
N GLY A 171 -19.93 11.36 9.43
CA GLY A 171 -18.91 10.98 8.44
C GLY A 171 -17.51 11.58 8.68
N LEU A 172 -17.30 12.39 9.72
CA LEU A 172 -15.98 12.96 10.01
C LEU A 172 -14.98 11.88 10.43
N ARG A 173 -13.89 11.76 9.67
CA ARG A 173 -12.74 10.91 10.04
C ARG A 173 -11.94 11.55 11.16
N VAL A 174 -11.67 10.78 12.21
CA VAL A 174 -10.95 11.23 13.40
C VAL A 174 -9.89 10.22 13.83
N ALA A 175 -8.79 10.72 14.37
CA ALA A 175 -7.90 9.94 15.22
C ALA A 175 -8.22 10.27 16.68
N PHE A 176 -8.26 9.27 17.55
CA PHE A 176 -8.67 9.47 18.93
C PHE A 176 -8.04 8.46 19.90
N GLU A 177 -7.87 8.89 21.14
CA GLU A 177 -7.56 8.03 22.28
C GLU A 177 -8.67 8.16 23.31
N SER A 178 -8.93 7.09 24.05
CA SER A 178 -10.01 7.06 25.01
C SER A 178 -9.73 6.15 26.19
N GLU A 179 -10.43 6.41 27.28
CA GLU A 179 -10.45 5.56 28.47
C GLU A 179 -11.89 5.10 28.75
N PRO A 180 -12.09 3.85 29.23
CA PRO A 180 -13.41 3.37 29.60
C PRO A 180 -14.08 4.30 30.62
N ALA A 181 -15.32 4.68 30.36
CA ALA A 181 -16.09 5.53 31.27
C ALA A 181 -16.76 4.70 32.38
N GLY A 182 -15.98 3.93 33.16
CA GLY A 182 -16.42 3.22 34.38
C GLY A 182 -17.81 2.55 34.34
N ASP A 183 -18.45 2.42 35.51
CA ASP A 183 -19.81 1.89 35.64
C ASP A 183 -20.87 2.96 35.30
N VAL A 184 -20.83 3.48 34.07
CA VAL A 184 -21.85 4.41 33.56
C VAL A 184 -22.95 3.61 32.85
N ALA A 185 -24.16 3.65 33.42
CA ALA A 185 -25.34 3.17 32.72
C ALA A 185 -25.78 4.23 31.70
N THR A 186 -25.75 3.87 30.41
CA THR A 186 -26.28 4.69 29.32
C THR A 186 -27.66 4.21 28.92
N ILE A 187 -28.53 5.14 28.52
CA ILE A 187 -29.79 4.78 27.85
C ILE A 187 -29.52 4.20 26.46
N TYR A 188 -28.46 4.71 25.82
CA TYR A 188 -28.01 4.28 24.51
C TYR A 188 -27.50 2.84 24.56
N MET A 189 -28.16 1.94 23.84
CA MET A 189 -27.79 0.54 23.65
C MET A 189 -26.80 0.36 22.48
N TRP A 190 -25.86 1.29 22.31
CA TRP A 190 -24.90 1.28 21.21
C TRP A 190 -23.57 1.86 21.68
N GLY A 191 -22.48 1.22 21.26
CA GLY A 191 -21.11 1.62 21.59
C GLY A 191 -20.71 1.36 23.05
N THR A 192 -19.40 1.34 23.28
CA THR A 192 -18.82 1.28 24.63
C THR A 192 -18.68 2.70 25.18
N PRO A 193 -19.25 3.03 26.35
CA PRO A 193 -19.06 4.35 26.97
C PRO A 193 -17.59 4.64 27.26
N VAL A 194 -17.09 5.76 26.74
CA VAL A 194 -15.69 6.19 26.92
C VAL A 194 -15.58 7.68 27.17
N ASN A 195 -14.49 8.10 27.80
CA ASN A 195 -14.04 9.48 27.82
C ASN A 195 -12.87 9.63 26.85
N LEU A 196 -12.98 10.56 25.91
CA LEU A 196 -11.91 10.91 24.99
C LEU A 196 -10.82 11.66 25.76
N THR A 197 -9.59 11.18 25.68
CA THR A 197 -8.39 11.85 26.20
C THR A 197 -7.68 12.64 25.10
N TYR A 198 -7.89 12.23 23.84
CA TYR A 198 -7.40 12.90 22.64
C TYR A 198 -8.37 12.67 21.49
N ILE A 199 -8.57 13.70 20.67
CA ILE A 199 -9.29 13.59 19.41
C ILE A 199 -8.81 14.69 18.45
N GLU A 200 -8.67 14.35 17.18
CA GLU A 200 -8.44 15.30 16.10
C GLU A 200 -9.16 14.87 14.83
N ALA A 201 -9.53 15.85 14.01
CA ALA A 201 -10.02 15.58 12.65
C ALA A 201 -8.84 15.15 11.77
N LEU A 202 -9.03 14.09 11.00
CA LEU A 202 -8.01 13.64 10.06
C LEU A 202 -7.98 14.51 8.83
N GLN A 203 -6.78 14.90 8.42
CA GLN A 203 -6.55 15.35 7.06
C GLN A 203 -6.57 14.12 6.16
N THR A 204 -7.51 14.08 5.22
CA THR A 204 -7.61 13.03 4.22
C THR A 204 -7.08 13.51 2.87
N TYR A 205 -6.83 12.55 1.98
CA TYR A 205 -6.53 12.78 0.58
C TYR A 205 -7.24 11.73 -0.25
N ASP A 206 -8.01 12.14 -1.25
CA ASP A 206 -8.72 11.24 -2.14
C ASP A 206 -8.35 11.55 -3.60
N LEU A 207 -7.87 10.55 -4.33
CA LEU A 207 -7.60 10.67 -5.76
C LEU A 207 -8.34 9.57 -6.51
N HIS A 208 -9.24 9.98 -7.41
CA HIS A 208 -9.94 9.06 -8.29
C HIS A 208 -9.20 8.97 -9.63
N VAL A 209 -8.75 7.77 -10.01
CA VAL A 209 -7.97 7.55 -11.23
C VAL A 209 -8.79 6.72 -12.21
N MET A 210 -9.23 7.35 -13.30
CA MET A 210 -9.84 6.65 -14.43
C MET A 210 -8.75 6.06 -15.32
N VAL A 211 -8.59 4.74 -15.29
CA VAL A 211 -7.63 4.03 -16.14
C VAL A 211 -8.27 3.63 -17.48
N THR A 212 -7.71 4.14 -18.58
CA THR A 212 -8.23 3.93 -19.95
C THR A 212 -7.37 2.98 -20.79
#